data_AF-A0A2N2TYY2-F1
#
_entry.id   AF-A0A2N2TYY2-F1
#
_cell.length_a   1.000
_cell.length_b   1.000
_cell.length_c   1.000
_cell.angle_alpha   90.00
_cell.angle_beta   90.00
_cell.angle_gamma   90.00
#
_symmetry.space_group_name_H-M   'P 1'
#
loop_
_entity.id
_entity.type
_entity.pdbx_description
1 polymer ?
#
loop_
_entity_poly.entity_id
_entity_poly.type
_entity_poly.pdbx_seq_one_letter_code
_entity_poly.pdbx_strand_id
1 'polypeptide(L)'
;MSRINDIHLGPRHRLLIHGSVSIVAISGIAWIGCGLALDPGDFTDPLRVWRHRMLVLHGMSAYGLLWAAGTLFPRHQRGAWLARRNRLSGSLLSGVLLALALGGLLLYYPPDENWRGAFSLSHQALGFAMVLLLLLHVRSGRSRSAYNQRMSRIPAITDLNDKERKWII
;
A
#
# COMPACT_ATOMS: atom_id res chain seq x y z
N MET A 1 -17.44 1.76 -27.04
CA MET A 1 -17.39 1.42 -25.59
C MET A 1 -16.04 0.80 -25.26
N SER A 2 -15.12 1.57 -24.68
CA SER A 2 -13.75 1.11 -24.38
C SER A 2 -13.74 0.06 -23.27
N ARG A 3 -13.10 -1.08 -23.52
CA ARG A 3 -12.93 -2.23 -22.61
C ARG A 3 -12.51 -1.79 -21.21
N ILE A 4 -13.39 -2.04 -20.23
CA ILE A 4 -13.12 -1.90 -18.78
C ILE A 4 -12.40 -3.17 -18.28
N ASN A 5 -11.38 -3.66 -18.99
CA ASN A 5 -10.76 -4.95 -18.68
C ASN A 5 -9.41 -4.84 -17.94
N ASP A 6 -8.76 -3.68 -17.94
CA ASP A 6 -7.42 -3.55 -17.37
C ASP A 6 -7.43 -2.80 -16.04
N ILE A 7 -8.03 -3.39 -15.01
CA ILE A 7 -7.80 -2.96 -13.60
C ILE A 7 -6.39 -3.37 -13.12
N HIS A 8 -5.65 -4.11 -13.95
CA HIS A 8 -4.32 -4.61 -13.65
C HIS A 8 -3.27 -3.49 -13.75
N LEU A 9 -2.48 -3.34 -12.68
CA LEU A 9 -1.34 -2.43 -12.66
C LEU A 9 -0.23 -2.98 -13.56
N GLY A 10 0.22 -2.14 -14.51
CA GLY A 10 1.40 -2.43 -15.32
C GLY A 10 2.64 -2.66 -14.43
N PRO A 11 3.61 -3.48 -14.90
CA PRO A 11 4.73 -3.94 -14.07
C PRO A 11 5.59 -2.78 -13.54
N ARG A 12 5.77 -1.71 -14.32
CA ARG A 12 6.52 -0.51 -13.90
C ARG A 12 5.84 0.25 -12.76
N HIS A 13 4.51 0.46 -12.86
CA HIS A 13 3.75 1.13 -11.80
C HIS A 13 3.72 0.29 -10.52
N ARG A 14 3.59 -1.03 -10.66
CA ARG A 14 3.68 -1.97 -9.54
C ARG A 14 5.04 -1.87 -8.84
N LEU A 15 6.14 -1.85 -9.61
CA LEU A 15 7.49 -1.69 -9.07
C LEU A 15 7.66 -0.34 -8.37
N LEU A 16 7.19 0.76 -8.97
CA LEU A 16 7.24 2.09 -8.36
C LEU A 16 6.52 2.12 -7.00
N ILE A 17 5.29 1.63 -6.93
CA ILE A 17 4.52 1.62 -5.68
C ILE A 17 5.18 0.74 -4.63
N HIS A 18 5.53 -0.49 -4.96
CA HIS A 18 6.16 -1.40 -4.00
C HIS A 18 7.54 -0.90 -3.57
N GLY A 19 8.35 -0.39 -4.50
CA GLY A 19 9.64 0.20 -4.22
C GLY A 19 9.53 1.39 -3.27
N SER A 20 8.65 2.34 -3.56
CA SER A 20 8.43 3.51 -2.68
C SER A 20 7.94 3.10 -1.30
N VAL A 21 6.96 2.18 -1.19
CA VAL A 21 6.50 1.67 0.11
C VAL A 21 7.65 0.99 0.87
N SER A 22 8.45 0.17 0.20
CA SER A 22 9.59 -0.51 0.83
C SER A 22 10.64 0.48 1.34
N ILE A 23 10.99 1.50 0.55
CA ILE A 23 11.98 2.51 0.96
C ILE A 23 11.47 3.33 2.15
N VAL A 24 10.21 3.77 2.13
CA VAL A 24 9.58 4.49 3.24
C VAL A 24 9.57 3.62 4.50
N ALA A 25 9.13 2.36 4.40
CA ALA A 25 9.06 1.46 5.55
C ALA A 25 10.44 1.16 6.14
N ILE A 26 11.43 0.81 5.30
CA ILE A 26 12.78 0.47 5.74
C ILE A 26 13.47 1.67 6.38
N SER A 27 13.38 2.85 5.75
CA SER A 27 13.95 4.09 6.32
C SER A 27 13.30 4.48 7.65
N GLY A 28 11.99 4.27 7.80
CA GLY A 28 11.28 4.51 9.06
C GLY A 28 11.70 3.54 10.17
N ILE A 29 11.80 2.25 9.87
CA ILE A 29 12.28 1.23 10.81
C ILE A 29 13.73 1.51 11.21
N ALA A 30 14.59 1.86 10.25
CA ALA A 30 15.98 2.23 10.53
C ALA A 30 16.07 3.49 11.42
N TRP A 31 15.21 4.49 11.19
CA TRP A 31 15.12 5.67 12.04
C TRP A 31 14.77 5.33 13.49
N ILE A 32 13.79 4.42 13.70
CA ILE A 32 13.42 3.92 15.04
C ILE A 32 14.59 3.17 15.67
N GLY A 33 15.22 2.25 14.93
CA GLY A 33 16.36 1.47 15.41
C GLY A 33 17.54 2.33 15.84
N CYS A 34 17.93 3.32 15.01
CA CYS A 34 18.95 4.30 15.39
C CYS A 34 18.53 5.10 16.63
N GLY A 35 17.25 5.46 16.76
CA GLY A 35 16.74 6.18 17.93
C GLY A 35 16.80 5.38 19.23
N LEU A 36 16.60 4.06 19.17
CA LEU A 36 16.69 3.17 20.32
C LEU A 36 18.14 2.87 20.75
N ALA A 37 19.08 2.89 19.80
CA ALA A 37 20.49 2.63 20.06
C ALA A 37 21.31 3.90 20.39
N LEU A 38 20.76 5.09 20.14
CA LEU A 38 21.42 6.37 20.35
C LEU A 38 21.51 6.72 21.84
N ASP A 39 22.70 7.13 22.31
CA ASP A 39 22.86 7.76 23.62
C ASP A 39 22.46 9.26 23.53
N PRO A 40 21.42 9.71 24.25
CA PRO A 40 21.01 11.12 24.25
C PRO A 40 22.07 12.08 24.79
N GLY A 41 22.99 11.63 25.65
CA GLY A 41 24.03 12.45 26.27
C GLY A 41 25.28 12.64 25.42
N ASP A 42 25.55 11.73 24.47
CA ASP A 42 26.71 11.81 23.59
C ASP A 42 26.38 12.54 22.28
N PHE A 43 26.88 13.77 22.14
CA PHE A 43 26.69 14.59 20.95
C PHE A 43 27.61 14.20 19.78
N THR A 44 28.64 13.39 20.02
CA THR A 44 29.59 12.93 19.00
C THR A 44 29.17 11.60 18.35
N ASP A 45 28.11 10.97 18.86
CA ASP A 45 27.63 9.68 18.37
C ASP A 45 27.27 9.76 16.87
N PRO A 46 27.95 8.97 16.00
CA PRO A 46 27.66 8.92 14.57
C PRO A 46 26.23 8.48 14.24
N LEU A 47 25.53 7.80 15.16
CA LEU A 47 24.12 7.43 15.00
C LEU A 47 23.20 8.64 14.87
N ARG A 48 23.56 9.83 15.39
CA ARG A 48 22.77 11.05 15.15
C ARG A 48 22.70 11.41 13.68
N VAL A 49 23.84 11.34 12.99
CA VAL A 49 23.95 11.64 11.56
C VAL A 49 23.16 10.62 10.76
N TRP A 50 23.30 9.33 11.07
CA TRP A 50 22.55 8.27 10.39
C TRP A 50 21.05 8.39 10.63
N ARG A 51 20.63 8.64 11.86
CA ARG A 51 19.22 8.87 12.21
C ARG A 51 18.63 10.03 11.41
N HIS A 52 19.35 11.15 11.30
CA HIS A 52 18.92 12.27 10.48
C HIS A 52 18.81 11.90 8.98
N ARG A 53 19.82 11.21 8.43
CA ARG A 53 19.80 10.75 7.03
C ARG A 53 18.62 9.82 6.73
N MET A 54 18.30 8.91 7.65
CA MET A 54 17.13 8.03 7.52
C MET A 54 15.83 8.82 7.52
N LEU A 55 15.73 9.88 8.33
CA LEU A 55 14.56 10.76 8.35
C LEU A 55 14.39 11.51 7.02
N VAL A 56 15.48 12.05 6.46
CA VAL A 56 15.46 12.75 5.17
C VAL A 56 15.05 11.80 4.04
N LEU A 57 15.65 10.60 3.99
CA LEU A 57 15.28 9.56 3.02
C LEU A 57 13.81 9.16 3.15
N HIS A 58 13.31 9.02 4.38
CA HIS A 58 11.92 8.71 4.66
C HIS A 58 10.98 9.80 4.13
N GLY A 59 11.25 11.07 4.43
CA GLY A 59 10.44 12.19 3.94
C GLY A 59 10.43 12.29 2.40
N MET A 60 11.61 12.21 1.77
CA MET A 60 11.71 12.26 0.30
C MET A 60 10.95 11.10 -0.37
N SER A 61 11.13 9.88 0.13
CA SER A 61 10.45 8.70 -0.40
C SER A 61 8.94 8.72 -0.13
N ALA A 62 8.48 9.33 0.97
CA ALA A 62 7.07 9.52 1.26
C ALA A 62 6.38 10.43 0.25
N TYR A 63 7.02 11.54 -0.17
CA TYR A 63 6.50 12.37 -1.27
C TYR A 63 6.43 11.60 -2.58
N GLY A 64 7.47 10.81 -2.91
CA GLY A 64 7.45 9.93 -4.07
C GLY A 64 6.33 8.90 -4.03
N LEU A 65 6.06 8.32 -2.86
CA LEU A 65 4.94 7.40 -2.64
C LEU A 65 3.59 8.09 -2.84
N LEU A 66 3.38 9.28 -2.28
CA LEU A 66 2.14 10.05 -2.45
C LEU A 66 1.88 10.40 -3.91
N TRP A 67 2.92 10.86 -4.61
CA TRP A 67 2.84 11.14 -6.04
C TRP A 67 2.45 9.88 -6.83
N ALA A 68 3.16 8.77 -6.62
CA ALA A 68 2.86 7.52 -7.29
C ALA A 68 1.46 7.00 -6.95
N ALA A 69 1.03 7.10 -5.69
CA ALA A 69 -0.31 6.71 -5.25
C ALA A 69 -1.41 7.56 -5.91
N GLY A 70 -1.18 8.87 -6.09
CA GLY A 70 -2.09 9.74 -6.83
C GLY A 70 -2.34 9.28 -8.26
N THR A 71 -1.33 8.72 -8.93
CA THR A 71 -1.50 8.17 -10.30
C THR A 71 -2.42 6.94 -10.36
N LEU A 72 -2.61 6.24 -9.24
CA LEU A 72 -3.48 5.06 -9.16
C LEU A 72 -4.96 5.42 -9.14
N PHE A 73 -5.31 6.65 -8.75
CA PHE A 73 -6.70 7.08 -8.58
C PHE A 73 -7.55 6.90 -9.85
N PRO A 74 -7.19 7.48 -11.02
CA PRO A 74 -8.04 7.43 -12.21
C PRO A 74 -8.15 6.04 -12.85
N ARG A 75 -7.12 5.19 -12.73
CA ARG A 75 -7.03 3.91 -13.47
C ARG A 75 -7.38 2.70 -12.61
N HIS A 76 -6.87 2.64 -11.38
CA HIS A 76 -7.03 1.48 -10.52
C HIS A 76 -8.18 1.68 -9.52
N GLN A 77 -8.17 2.78 -8.77
CA GLN A 77 -9.17 3.00 -7.71
C GLN A 77 -10.55 3.29 -8.29
N ARG A 78 -10.66 4.21 -9.25
CA ARG A 78 -11.93 4.51 -9.93
C ARG A 78 -12.50 3.29 -10.66
N GLY A 79 -11.65 2.53 -11.36
CA GLY A 79 -12.06 1.30 -12.07
C GLY A 79 -12.54 0.20 -11.13
N ALA A 80 -11.79 -0.07 -10.05
CA ALA A 80 -12.16 -1.04 -9.02
C ALA A 80 -13.40 -0.61 -8.24
N TRP A 81 -13.55 0.69 -7.99
CA TRP A 81 -14.79 1.26 -7.47
C TRP A 81 -15.91 1.00 -8.46
N LEU A 82 -15.91 1.47 -9.70
CA LEU A 82 -17.01 1.18 -10.63
C LEU A 82 -17.37 -0.32 -10.73
N ALA A 83 -16.38 -1.20 -10.72
CA ALA A 83 -16.56 -2.66 -10.78
C ALA A 83 -17.02 -3.32 -9.45
N ARG A 84 -17.20 -2.56 -8.35
CA ARG A 84 -17.52 -3.07 -6.99
C ARG A 84 -16.51 -4.08 -6.45
N ARG A 85 -15.26 -4.05 -6.92
CA ARG A 85 -14.20 -4.98 -6.50
C ARG A 85 -13.22 -4.30 -5.54
N ASN A 86 -12.92 -4.97 -4.43
CA ASN A 86 -11.88 -4.56 -3.47
C ASN A 86 -11.98 -3.10 -2.96
N ARG A 87 -13.20 -2.53 -2.94
CA ARG A 87 -13.43 -1.11 -2.60
C ARG A 87 -13.02 -0.80 -1.16
N LEU A 88 -13.45 -1.63 -0.21
CA LEU A 88 -13.23 -1.39 1.22
C LEU A 88 -11.74 -1.39 1.56
N SER A 89 -11.02 -2.43 1.12
CA SER A 89 -9.57 -2.54 1.37
C SER A 89 -8.79 -1.43 0.65
N GLY A 90 -9.18 -1.04 -0.57
CA GLY A 90 -8.58 0.08 -1.28
C GLY A 90 -8.81 1.43 -0.60
N SER A 91 -10.06 1.71 -0.18
CA SER A 91 -10.41 2.93 0.56
C SER A 91 -9.70 3.01 1.91
N LEU A 92 -9.59 1.89 2.62
CA LEU A 92 -8.87 1.82 3.89
C LEU A 92 -7.38 2.13 3.70
N LEU A 93 -6.75 1.58 2.67
CA LEU A 93 -5.36 1.90 2.33
C LEU A 93 -5.16 3.39 2.02
N SER A 94 -6.04 3.97 1.20
CA SER A 94 -5.98 5.41 0.89
C SER A 94 -6.18 6.28 2.14
N GLY A 95 -7.11 5.90 3.02
CA GLY A 95 -7.36 6.60 4.27
C GLY A 95 -6.18 6.54 5.22
N VAL A 96 -5.55 5.37 5.39
CA VAL A 96 -4.34 5.21 6.21
C VAL A 96 -3.17 5.99 5.61
N LEU A 97 -2.98 5.96 4.28
CA LEU A 97 -1.94 6.75 3.62
C LEU A 97 -2.13 8.26 3.84
N LEU A 98 -3.37 8.74 3.77
CA LEU A 98 -3.70 10.14 4.05
C LEU A 98 -3.45 10.49 5.53
N ALA A 99 -3.86 9.63 6.46
CA ALA A 99 -3.61 9.82 7.89
C ALA A 99 -2.10 9.84 8.20
N LEU A 100 -1.31 9.00 7.54
CA LEU A 100 0.16 9.02 7.62
C LEU A 100 0.73 10.34 7.10
N ALA A 101 0.28 10.82 5.94
CA ALA A 101 0.74 12.09 5.38
C ALA A 101 0.45 13.28 6.32
N LEU A 102 -0.77 13.33 6.86
CA LEU A 102 -1.16 14.36 7.84
C LEU A 102 -0.37 14.20 9.15
N GLY A 103 -0.18 12.98 9.65
CA GLY A 103 0.61 12.74 10.85
C GLY A 103 2.07 13.15 10.68
N GLY A 104 2.66 12.93 9.50
CA GLY A 104 4.01 13.43 9.18
C GLY A 104 4.08 14.96 9.18
N LEU A 105 3.05 15.62 8.64
CA LEU A 105 2.95 17.08 8.69
C LEU A 105 2.79 17.60 10.12
N LEU A 106 1.95 16.98 10.94
CA LEU A 106 1.77 17.33 12.35
C LEU A 106 3.02 17.06 13.19
N LEU A 107 3.85 16.09 12.82
CA LEU A 107 5.15 15.88 13.48
C LEU A 107 6.17 16.97 13.15
N TYR A 108 6.06 17.54 11.95
CA TYR A 108 6.89 18.64 11.49
C TYR A 108 6.40 19.99 12.02
N TYR A 109 5.07 20.18 12.10
CA TYR A 109 4.39 21.34 12.67
C TYR A 109 3.41 20.90 13.77
N PRO A 110 3.91 20.55 14.97
CA PRO A 110 3.05 20.16 16.07
C PRO A 110 2.27 21.38 16.59
N PRO A 111 0.97 21.23 16.86
CA PRO A 111 0.17 22.31 17.46
C PRO A 111 0.57 22.60 18.92
N ASP A 112 1.07 21.58 19.62
CA ASP A 112 1.57 21.65 20.99
C ASP A 112 2.62 20.55 21.18
N GLU A 113 3.72 20.85 21.88
CA GLU A 113 4.85 19.96 22.14
C GLU A 113 4.42 18.70 22.91
N ASN A 114 3.42 18.82 23.78
CA ASN A 114 2.89 17.71 24.57
C ASN A 114 2.32 16.57 23.70
N TRP A 115 1.81 16.91 22.51
CA TRP A 115 1.19 15.95 21.60
C TRP A 115 2.19 15.28 20.65
N ARG A 116 3.43 15.80 20.57
CA ARG A 116 4.42 15.31 19.62
C ARG A 116 4.76 13.84 19.83
N GLY A 117 4.82 13.38 21.09
CA GLY A 117 5.02 11.98 21.42
C GLY A 117 3.88 11.09 20.92
N ALA A 118 2.63 11.50 21.16
CA ALA A 118 1.44 10.79 20.70
C ALA A 118 1.39 10.70 19.17
N PHE A 119 1.62 11.81 18.46
CA PHE A 119 1.68 11.78 16.99
C PHE A 119 2.80 10.91 16.46
N SER A 120 3.96 10.87 17.15
CA SER A 120 5.08 10.01 16.75
C SER A 120 4.70 8.54 16.84
N LEU A 121 4.12 8.14 17.98
CA LEU A 121 3.68 6.76 18.19
C LEU A 121 2.56 6.37 17.22
N SER A 122 1.55 7.23 17.04
CA SER A 122 0.45 6.98 16.10
C SER A 122 0.94 6.86 14.65
N HIS A 123 1.86 7.73 14.22
CA HIS A 123 2.43 7.67 12.87
C HIS A 123 3.21 6.36 12.64
N GLN A 124 4.02 5.95 13.63
CA GLN A 124 4.74 4.67 13.56
C GLN A 124 3.79 3.47 13.50
N ALA A 125 2.78 3.43 14.39
CA ALA A 125 1.79 2.36 14.43
C ALA A 125 0.99 2.25 13.12
N LEU A 126 0.54 3.39 12.58
CA LEU A 126 -0.11 3.44 11.27
C LEU A 126 0.83 3.02 10.13
N GLY A 127 2.12 3.30 10.24
CA GLY A 127 3.13 2.90 9.26
C GLY A 127 3.23 1.38 9.16
N PHE A 128 3.30 0.68 10.29
CA PHE A 128 3.25 -0.79 10.32
C PHE A 128 1.92 -1.33 9.80
N ALA A 129 0.79 -0.72 10.20
CA ALA A 129 -0.52 -1.11 9.73
C ALA A 129 -0.65 -0.97 8.21
N MET A 130 -0.12 0.09 7.62
CA MET A 130 -0.11 0.33 6.16
C MET A 130 0.58 -0.81 5.40
N VAL A 131 1.75 -1.25 5.86
CA VAL A 131 2.48 -2.37 5.22
C VAL A 131 1.66 -3.66 5.28
N LEU A 132 1.08 -3.96 6.44
CA LEU A 132 0.24 -5.15 6.61
C LEU A 132 -1.01 -5.09 5.72
N LEU A 133 -1.72 -3.96 5.72
CA LEU A 133 -2.90 -3.74 4.90
C LEU A 133 -2.60 -3.87 3.41
N LEU A 134 -1.45 -3.36 2.94
CA LEU A 134 -1.01 -3.51 1.55
C LEU A 134 -0.84 -4.98 1.17
N LEU A 135 -0.17 -5.77 2.02
CA LEU A 135 0.01 -7.21 1.81
C LEU A 135 -1.34 -7.94 1.73
N LEU A 136 -2.27 -7.63 2.64
CA LEU A 136 -3.61 -8.20 2.66
C LEU A 136 -4.43 -7.80 1.42
N HIS A 137 -4.33 -6.54 0.98
CA HIS A 137 -5.01 -6.04 -0.20
C HIS A 137 -4.55 -6.75 -1.48
N VAL A 138 -3.23 -6.93 -1.63
CA VAL A 138 -2.64 -7.65 -2.79
C VAL A 138 -3.03 -9.12 -2.77
N ARG A 139 -2.97 -9.79 -1.61
CA ARG A 139 -3.39 -11.20 -1.47
C ARG A 139 -4.87 -11.38 -1.82
N SER A 140 -5.74 -10.52 -1.28
CA SER A 140 -7.19 -10.55 -1.56
C SER A 140 -7.50 -10.35 -3.05
N GLY A 141 -6.76 -9.48 -3.74
CA GLY A 141 -6.89 -9.28 -5.18
C GLY A 141 -6.47 -10.51 -6.01
N ARG A 142 -5.41 -11.20 -5.59
CA ARG A 142 -4.91 -12.42 -6.25
C ARG A 142 -5.85 -13.61 -6.06
N SER A 143 -6.32 -13.86 -4.84
CA SER A 143 -7.20 -15.00 -4.55
C SER A 143 -8.53 -14.93 -5.32
N ARG A 144 -9.12 -13.74 -5.46
CA ARG A 144 -10.34 -13.54 -6.26
C ARG A 144 -10.11 -13.74 -7.76
N SER A 145 -8.94 -13.39 -8.27
CA SER A 145 -8.60 -13.60 -9.68
C SER A 145 -8.43 -15.10 -9.99
N ALA A 146 -7.76 -15.84 -9.10
CA ALA A 146 -7.61 -17.29 -9.21
C ALA A 146 -8.95 -18.04 -9.11
N TYR A 147 -9.82 -17.65 -8.17
CA TYR A 147 -11.17 -18.21 -8.05
C TYR A 147 -12.00 -18.01 -9.33
N ASN A 148 -12.03 -16.79 -9.88
CA ASN A 148 -12.77 -16.49 -11.09
C ASN A 148 -12.25 -17.26 -12.32
N GLN A 149 -10.93 -17.39 -12.47
CA GLN A 149 -10.35 -18.21 -13.56
C GLN A 149 -10.75 -19.69 -13.41
N ARG A 150 -10.68 -20.24 -12.19
CA ARG A 150 -11.05 -21.64 -11.93
C ARG A 150 -12.53 -21.89 -12.26
N MET A 151 -13.43 -20.99 -11.88
CA MET A 151 -14.86 -21.10 -12.18
C MET A 151 -15.14 -21.03 -13.69
N SER A 152 -14.44 -20.17 -14.44
CA SER A 152 -14.60 -20.07 -15.90
C SER A 152 -14.08 -21.30 -16.68
N ARG A 153 -13.25 -22.15 -16.05
CA ARG A 153 -12.73 -23.39 -16.65
C ARG A 153 -13.58 -24.61 -16.34
N ILE A 154 -14.53 -24.52 -15.40
CA ILE A 154 -15.50 -25.58 -15.18
C ILE A 154 -16.45 -25.52 -16.39
N PRO A 155 -16.52 -26.57 -17.24
CA PRO A 155 -17.45 -26.58 -18.35
C PRO A 155 -18.86 -26.36 -17.78
N ALA A 156 -19.57 -25.39 -18.35
CA ALA A 156 -20.95 -25.18 -17.95
C ALA A 156 -21.71 -26.50 -18.13
N ILE A 157 -22.57 -26.88 -17.19
CA ILE A 157 -23.36 -28.12 -17.29
C ILE A 157 -24.16 -28.17 -18.61
N THR A 158 -24.49 -27.00 -19.16
CA THR A 158 -25.05 -26.82 -20.51
C THR A 158 -24.16 -27.35 -21.64
N ASP A 159 -22.84 -27.25 -21.52
CA ASP A 159 -21.84 -27.68 -22.51
C ASP A 159 -21.59 -29.20 -22.48
N LEU A 160 -21.85 -29.84 -21.33
CA LEU A 160 -21.85 -31.31 -21.20
C LEU A 160 -23.09 -31.92 -21.87
N ASN A 161 -24.26 -31.29 -21.68
CA ASN A 161 -25.51 -31.74 -22.29
C ASN A 161 -25.47 -31.67 -23.84
N ASP A 162 -24.76 -30.68 -24.41
CA ASP A 162 -24.65 -30.54 -25.87
C ASP A 162 -23.71 -31.57 -26.51
N LYS A 163 -22.69 -32.02 -25.76
CA LYS A 163 -21.84 -33.14 -26.19
C LYS A 163 -22.56 -34.47 -26.11
N GLU A 164 -23.39 -34.70 -25.11
CA GLU A 164 -24.20 -35.93 -25.02
C GLU A 164 -25.31 -35.96 -26.08
N ARG A 165 -25.91 -34.81 -26.41
CA ARG A 165 -26.93 -34.70 -27.48
C ARG A 165 -26.39 -35.06 -28.87
N LYS A 166 -25.09 -34.89 -29.12
CA LYS A 166 -24.44 -35.23 -30.41
C LYS A 166 -24.28 -36.73 -30.67
N TRP A 167 -24.48 -37.59 -29.67
CA TRP A 167 -24.38 -39.05 -29.84
C TRP A 167 -25.74 -39.75 -29.96
N ILE A 168 -26.85 -38.99 -29.94
CA ILE A 168 -28.23 -39.51 -29.94
C ILE A 168 -28.92 -39.33 -31.31
N ILE A 169 -28.21 -38.82 -32.32
CA ILE A 169 -28.70 -38.66 -33.71
C ILE A 169 -27.71 -39.35 -34.65
#